data_AF-A0AAD8AJW2-F1
#
_entry.id   AF-A0AAD8AJW2-F1
#
_cell.length_a   1.000
_cell.length_b   1.000
_cell.length_c   1.000
_cell.angle_alpha   90.00
_cell.angle_beta   90.00
_cell.angle_gamma   90.00
#
_symmetry.space_group_name_H-M   'P 1'
#
loop_
_entity.id
_entity.type
_entity.pdbx_description
1 polymer ?
#
loop_
_entity_poly.entity_id
_entity_poly.type
_entity_poly.pdbx_seq_one_letter_code
_entity_poly.pdbx_strand_id
1 'polypeptide(L)' 'SHGTGIGKVLMEHSRKMAMSAGYSLLYVLCTSYYSYRIAGNMGMQCVYILLYSEYKNEQGNPVFVPPAPQSEVTVFIEKL' A
#
# COMPACT_ATOMS: atom_id res chain seq x y z
N SER A 1 10.99 -0.55 -19.56
CA SER A 1 9.68 -0.54 -18.85
C SER A 1 9.91 -0.19 -17.39
N HIS A 2 9.95 1.10 -17.04
CA HIS A 2 10.07 1.53 -15.65
C HIS A 2 8.68 1.40 -14.98
N GLY A 3 8.53 0.47 -14.03
CA GLY A 3 7.25 -0.05 -13.52
C GLY A 3 6.30 0.93 -12.82
N THR A 4 6.60 2.24 -12.79
CA THR A 4 5.71 3.25 -12.19
C THR A 4 4.51 3.58 -13.07
N GLY A 5 4.66 3.52 -14.40
CA GLY A 5 3.60 3.89 -15.33
C GLY A 5 2.37 2.97 -15.25
N ILE A 6 2.59 1.66 -15.34
CA ILE A 6 1.49 0.67 -15.33
C ILE A 6 0.82 0.62 -13.95
N GLY A 7 1.59 0.66 -12.87
CA GLY A 7 1.04 0.64 -11.50
C GLY A 7 0.13 1.83 -11.23
N LYS A 8 0.53 3.04 -11.65
CA LYS A 8 -0.30 4.25 -11.54
C LYS A 8 -1.60 4.11 -12.35
N VAL A 9 -1.50 3.69 -13.62
CA VAL A 9 -2.68 3.51 -14.48
C VAL A 9 -3.67 2.52 -13.86
N LEU A 10 -3.19 1.41 -13.30
CA LEU A 10 -4.04 0.41 -12.66
C LEU A 10 -4.71 0.94 -11.39
N MET A 11 -4.00 1.70 -10.56
CA MET A 11 -4.58 2.31 -9.36
C MET A 11 -5.63 3.37 -9.71
N GLU A 12 -5.38 4.21 -10.72
CA GLU A 12 -6.36 5.19 -11.21
C GLU A 12 -7.61 4.51 -11.78
N HIS A 13 -7.44 3.42 -12.53
CA HIS A 13 -8.57 2.63 -13.01
C HIS A 13 -9.37 2.02 -11.86
N SER A 14 -8.70 1.46 -10.85
CA SER A 14 -9.33 0.88 -9.67
C SER A 14 -10.12 1.93 -8.88
N ARG A 15 -9.57 3.14 -8.72
CA ARG A 15 -10.25 4.29 -8.11
C ARG A 15 -11.52 4.66 -8.88
N LYS A 16 -11.44 4.82 -10.21
CA LYS A 16 -12.60 5.13 -11.05
C LYS A 16 -13.70 4.07 -10.93
N MET A 17 -13.32 2.79 -10.95
CA MET A 17 -14.28 1.69 -10.76
C MET A 17 -14.97 1.77 -9.39
N ALA A 18 -14.20 2.04 -8.33
CA ALA A 18 -14.74 2.14 -6.99
C ALA A 18 -15.74 3.32 -6.85
N MET A 19 -15.41 4.50 -7.40
CA MET A 19 -16.31 5.65 -7.43
C MET A 19 -17.60 5.34 -8.20
N SER A 20 -17.48 4.75 -9.40
CA SER A 20 -18.64 4.39 -10.23
C SER A 20 -19.55 3.34 -9.58
N ALA A 21 -19.00 2.48 -8.74
CA ALA A 21 -19.75 1.48 -7.99
C ALA A 21 -20.32 2.01 -6.66
N GLY A 22 -20.10 3.29 -6.32
CA GLY A 22 -20.65 3.92 -5.11
C GLY A 22 -19.92 3.56 -3.81
N TYR A 23 -18.68 3.07 -3.88
CA TYR A 23 -17.86 2.89 -2.69
C TYR A 23 -17.42 4.24 -2.11
N SER A 24 -17.39 4.34 -0.78
CA SER A 24 -17.04 5.57 -0.05
C SER A 24 -15.55 5.68 0.31
N LEU A 25 -14.80 4.59 0.15
CA LEU A 25 -13.41 4.48 0.58
C LEU A 25 -12.64 3.54 -0.35
N LEU A 26 -11.42 3.94 -0.69
CA LEU A 26 -10.40 3.10 -1.28
C LEU A 26 -9.27 2.96 -0.27
N TYR A 27 -8.78 1.74 -0.05
CA TYR A 27 -7.54 1.51 0.69
C TYR A 27 -6.52 0.78 -0.17
N VAL A 28 -5.25 1.03 0.09
CA VAL A 28 -4.12 0.37 -0.57
C VAL A 28 -3.15 -0.09 0.51
N LEU A 29 -2.83 -1.38 0.49
CA LEU A 29 -1.78 -1.98 1.31
C LEU A 29 -0.49 -2.04 0.49
N CYS A 30 0.51 -1.28 0.89
CA CYS A 30 1.79 -1.21 0.20
C CYS A 30 2.85 -2.05 0.94
N THR A 31 3.41 -3.03 0.25
CA THR A 31 4.55 -3.85 0.72
C THR A 31 5.85 -3.52 -0.02
N SER A 32 5.88 -2.43 -0.78
CA SER A 32 7.03 -2.02 -1.57
C SER A 32 7.14 -0.49 -1.63
N TYR A 33 8.37 0.00 -1.83
CA TYR A 33 8.63 1.42 -2.04
C TYR A 33 7.88 2.00 -3.26
N TYR A 34 7.67 1.20 -4.30
CA TYR A 34 7.00 1.67 -5.52
C TYR A 34 5.50 1.94 -5.29
N SER A 35 4.80 1.00 -4.64
CA SER A 35 3.38 1.18 -4.33
C SER A 35 3.16 2.29 -3.31
N TYR A 36 4.05 2.41 -2.31
CA TYR A 36 4.07 3.54 -1.37
C TYR A 36 4.14 4.89 -2.13
N ARG A 37 5.08 5.01 -3.08
CA ARG A 37 5.24 6.24 -3.87
C ARG A 37 4.04 6.53 -4.76
N ILE A 38 3.45 5.52 -5.40
CA ILE A 38 2.29 5.74 -6.26
C ILE A 38 1.11 6.22 -5.42
N ALA A 39 0.82 5.58 -4.29
CA ALA A 39 -0.27 5.99 -3.39
C ALA A 39 -0.06 7.43 -2.86
N GLY A 40 1.16 7.76 -2.42
CA GLY A 40 1.50 9.13 -2.01
C GLY A 40 1.36 10.16 -3.14
N ASN A 41 1.81 9.83 -4.35
CA ASN A 41 1.67 10.70 -5.53
C ASN A 41 0.20 10.89 -5.96
N MET A 42 -0.69 9.96 -5.60
CA MET A 42 -2.13 10.07 -5.83
C MET A 42 -2.84 10.92 -4.75
N GLY A 43 -2.12 11.40 -3.75
CA GLY A 43 -2.68 12.21 -2.67
C GLY A 43 -3.42 11.41 -1.61
N MET A 44 -3.25 10.08 -1.57
CA MET A 44 -3.84 9.23 -0.54
C MET A 44 -3.19 9.51 0.83
N GLN A 45 -3.95 9.33 1.90
CA GLN A 45 -3.46 9.50 3.27
C GLN A 45 -2.89 8.18 3.81
N CYS A 46 -1.62 8.18 4.24
CA CYS A 46 -1.07 7.08 5.03
C CYS A 46 -1.68 7.09 6.44
N VAL A 47 -2.32 6.00 6.85
CA VAL A 47 -2.99 5.88 8.15
C VAL A 47 -2.39 4.82 9.05
N TYR A 48 -1.53 3.96 8.51
CA TYR A 48 -0.88 2.92 9.28
C TYR A 48 0.47 2.52 8.68
N ILE A 49 1.44 2.26 9.55
CA ILE A 49 2.76 1.74 9.20
C ILE A 49 3.07 0.62 10.20
N LEU A 50 3.48 -0.54 9.68
CA LEU A 50 3.91 -1.69 10.47
C LEU A 50 5.27 -2.16 9.99
N LEU A 51 6.26 -2.08 10.88
CA LEU A 51 7.56 -2.70 10.66
C LEU A 51 7.40 -4.22 10.75
N TYR A 52 7.98 -4.96 9.79
CA TYR A 52 7.96 -6.42 9.84
C TYR A 52 8.63 -6.97 11.11
N SER A 53 9.62 -6.24 11.66
CA SER A 53 10.29 -6.58 12.92
C SER A 53 9.35 -6.59 14.13
N GLU A 54 8.30 -5.77 14.12
CA GLU A 54 7.35 -5.64 15.23
C GLU A 54 6.17 -6.60 15.09
N TYR A 55 5.99 -7.22 13.92
CA TYR A 55 4.98 -8.24 13.71
C TYR A 55 5.52 -9.61 14.11
N LYS A 56 5.40 -9.93 15.40
CA LYS A 56 5.98 -11.11 16.04
C LYS A 56 4.94 -12.20 16.30
N ASN A 57 5.36 -13.46 16.25
CA ASN A 57 4.56 -14.59 16.73
C ASN A 57 4.55 -14.65 18.26
N GLU A 58 3.85 -15.63 18.83
CA GLU A 58 3.74 -15.83 20.28
C GLU A 58 5.10 -16.06 20.97
N GLN A 59 6.13 -16.48 20.22
CA GLN A 59 7.49 -16.70 20.72
C GLN A 59 8.38 -15.45 20.59
N GLY A 60 7.83 -14.33 20.11
CA GLY A 60 8.57 -13.07 19.93
C GLY A 60 9.39 -12.99 18.64
N ASN A 61 9.29 -13.97 17.74
CA ASN A 61 10.03 -13.98 16.48
C ASN A 61 9.24 -13.26 15.37
N PRO A 62 9.89 -12.45 14.51
CA PRO A 62 9.21 -11.84 13.35
C PRO A 62 8.55 -12.90 12.46
N VAL A 63 7.27 -12.72 12.15
CA VAL A 63 6.51 -13.66 11.30
C VAL A 63 6.92 -13.52 9.83
N PHE A 64 7.25 -12.31 9.40
CA PHE A 64 7.66 -12.02 8.03
C PHE A 64 9.09 -11.48 8.02
N VAL A 65 9.93 -12.07 7.17
CA VAL A 65 11.33 -11.66 6.96
C VAL A 65 11.58 -11.54 5.45
N PRO A 66 11.03 -10.51 4.79
CA PRO A 66 11.29 -10.30 3.38
C PRO A 66 12.76 -9.93 3.14
N PRO A 67 13.28 -10.14 1.92
CA PRO A 67 14.62 -9.66 1.57
C PRO A 67 14.68 -8.12 1.63
N ALA A 68 15.87 -7.58 1.83
CA ALA A 68 16.09 -6.14 1.69
C ALA A 68 15.73 -5.66 0.27
N PRO A 69 15.18 -4.45 0.08
CA PRO A 69 15.04 -3.37 1.07
C PRO A 69 13.68 -3.32 1.80
N GLN A 70 12.81 -4.33 1.68
CA GLN A 70 11.50 -4.29 2.32
C GLN A 70 11.62 -4.40 3.85
N SER A 71 11.17 -3.37 4.57
CA SER A 71 11.20 -3.32 6.05
C SER A 71 9.83 -3.13 6.69
N GLU A 72 8.84 -2.70 5.91
CA GLU A 72 7.54 -2.28 6.44
C GLU A 72 6.40 -2.52 5.46
N VAL A 73 5.19 -2.50 6.01
CA VAL A 73 3.92 -2.40 5.29
C VAL A 73 3.26 -1.10 5.68
N THR A 74 2.72 -0.39 4.70
CA THR A 74 1.96 0.84 4.93
C THR A 74 0.54 0.70 4.38
N VAL A 75 -0.44 1.28 5.07
CA VAL A 75 -1.82 1.37 4.60
C VAL A 75 -2.14 2.82 4.27
N PHE A 76 -2.54 3.03 3.02
CA PHE A 76 -3.07 4.30 2.55
C PHE A 76 -4.58 4.19 2.39
N ILE A 77 -5.29 5.29 2.65
CA ILE A 77 -6.71 5.43 2.38
C ILE A 77 -6.99 6.68 1.56
N GLU A 78 -8.08 6.63 0.81
CA GLU A 78 -8.67 7.76 0.14
C GLU A 78 -10.19 7.68 0.26
N LYS A 79 -10.80 8.76 0.76
CA LYS A 79 -12.23 8.94 0.70
C LYS A 79 -12.61 9.24 -0.76
N LEU A 80 -13.53 8.46 -1.31
CA LEU A 80 -13.97 8.53 -2.71
C LEU A 80 -15.14 9.49 -2.91
#